data_AF-A0A3M0FG47-F1
#
_entry.id   AF-A0A3M0FG47-F1
#
_cell.length_a   1.000
_cell.length_b   1.000
_cell.length_c   1.000
_cell.angle_alpha   90.00
_cell.angle_beta   90.00
_cell.angle_gamma   90.00
#
_symmetry.space_group_name_H-M   'P 1'
#
loop_
_entity.id
_entity.type
_entity.pdbx_description
1 polymer ?
#
loop_
_entity_poly.entity_id
_entity_poly.type
_entity_poly.pdbx_seq_one_letter_code
_entity_poly.pdbx_strand_id
1 'polypeptide(L)'
;MVSKKKTIFLSHISEEGELGTIFKDRLEKDFLSLIDVFVSSDSRSIPPGDAWLKAVDDNLDRAAALIVLASPTSVARPWITFEAGAGWAKRVPTMIICHSGISPGGLPLPLGQLQAFSASDMNRISAMYAVVAQVLGSATPEPNLRSFVASIQNFERKYTEERDVLVSLRQIKEAEPYLIKQISNVQVGPPVTVSDVPESSFRKMEQALKALQNRGLLNWSYAVVGLALAVDGGNGVTGSGGGTFGNLTLTITPALAAFLKRSEFE
;
A
#
# COMPACT_ATOMS: atom_id res chain seq x y z
N MET A 1 -31.88 28.38 -9.52
CA MET A 1 -31.19 27.15 -9.96
C MET A 1 -29.99 26.94 -9.07
N VAL A 2 -29.91 25.83 -8.33
CA VAL A 2 -28.68 25.46 -7.63
C VAL A 2 -27.70 24.97 -8.70
N SER A 3 -26.58 25.66 -8.87
CA SER A 3 -25.50 25.24 -9.77
C SER A 3 -25.05 23.83 -9.38
N LYS A 4 -25.01 22.90 -10.33
CA LYS A 4 -24.53 21.53 -10.10
C LYS A 4 -23.03 21.61 -9.83
N LYS A 5 -22.60 21.29 -8.60
CA LYS A 5 -21.18 21.27 -8.22
C LYS A 5 -20.38 20.40 -9.18
N LYS A 6 -19.18 20.87 -9.54
CA LYS A 6 -18.22 20.11 -10.33
C LYS A 6 -17.61 19.03 -9.43
N THR A 7 -17.42 17.84 -9.98
CA THR A 7 -16.88 16.70 -9.23
C THR A 7 -15.38 16.57 -9.48
N ILE A 8 -14.58 16.38 -8.44
CA ILE A 8 -13.20 15.89 -8.57
C ILE A 8 -13.22 14.40 -8.22
N PHE A 9 -12.76 13.56 -9.12
CA PHE A 9 -12.62 12.13 -8.86
C PHE A 9 -11.29 11.90 -8.16
N LEU A 10 -11.31 11.32 -6.95
CA LEU A 10 -10.14 10.97 -6.17
C LEU A 10 -10.03 9.44 -6.08
N SER A 11 -9.10 8.88 -6.84
CA SER A 11 -8.80 7.46 -6.94
C SER A 11 -7.77 7.04 -5.88
N HIS A 12 -8.12 6.04 -5.07
CA HIS A 12 -7.21 5.43 -4.09
C HIS A 12 -7.66 4.00 -3.68
N ILE A 13 -6.84 3.30 -2.90
CA ILE A 13 -7.20 2.00 -2.32
C ILE A 13 -7.77 2.17 -0.91
N SER A 14 -8.59 1.25 -0.41
CA SER A 14 -9.20 1.38 0.94
C SER A 14 -8.19 1.60 2.05
N GLU A 15 -7.03 0.95 1.97
CA GLU A 15 -5.92 1.08 2.92
C GLU A 15 -5.36 2.52 3.00
N GLU A 16 -5.66 3.37 2.01
CA GLU A 16 -5.23 4.77 1.90
C GLU A 16 -6.37 5.76 2.16
N GLY A 17 -7.50 5.31 2.72
CA GLY A 17 -8.69 6.13 2.95
C GLY A 17 -8.47 7.35 3.87
N GLU A 18 -7.53 7.28 4.82
CA GLU A 18 -7.13 8.44 5.62
C GLU A 18 -6.54 9.54 4.73
N LEU A 19 -5.66 9.18 3.79
CA LEU A 19 -5.08 10.13 2.84
C LEU A 19 -6.14 10.66 1.86
N GLY A 20 -7.03 9.79 1.39
CA GLY A 20 -8.19 10.19 0.58
C GLY A 20 -9.03 11.27 1.27
N THR A 21 -9.34 11.05 2.56
CA THR A 21 -10.06 12.02 3.40
C THR A 21 -9.29 13.32 3.58
N ILE A 22 -7.97 13.25 3.85
CA ILE A 22 -7.11 14.44 3.97
C ILE A 22 -7.19 15.32 2.71
N PHE A 23 -7.16 14.72 1.51
CA PHE A 23 -7.31 15.44 0.25
C PHE A 23 -8.73 15.97 0.05
N LYS A 24 -9.75 15.13 0.26
CA LYS A 24 -11.17 15.51 0.13
C LYS A 24 -11.50 16.73 0.98
N ASP A 25 -11.29 16.62 2.29
CA ASP A 25 -11.66 17.67 3.24
C ASP A 25 -10.92 18.97 2.92
N ARG A 26 -9.65 18.84 2.50
CA ARG A 26 -8.83 20.01 2.18
C ARG A 26 -9.31 20.72 0.92
N LEU A 27 -9.52 19.97 -0.16
CA LEU A 27 -9.98 20.53 -1.42
C LEU A 27 -11.38 21.13 -1.28
N GLU A 28 -12.32 20.43 -0.64
CA GLU A 28 -13.68 20.96 -0.43
C GLU A 28 -13.69 22.22 0.43
N LYS A 29 -12.85 22.28 1.47
CA LYS A 29 -12.69 23.48 2.30
C LYS A 29 -12.12 24.65 1.51
N ASP A 30 -11.00 24.44 0.83
CA ASP A 30 -10.25 25.52 0.17
C ASP A 30 -11.01 26.07 -1.05
N PHE A 31 -11.79 25.25 -1.74
CA PHE A 31 -12.69 25.66 -2.81
C PHE A 31 -14.09 26.07 -2.31
N LEU A 32 -14.26 26.35 -1.01
CA LEU A 32 -15.51 26.84 -0.39
C LEU A 32 -16.73 25.99 -0.76
N SER A 33 -16.55 24.68 -0.83
CA SER A 33 -17.57 23.70 -1.22
C SER A 33 -18.17 23.92 -2.62
N LEU A 34 -17.49 24.66 -3.52
CA LEU A 34 -17.85 24.77 -4.94
C LEU A 34 -17.69 23.45 -5.69
N ILE A 35 -16.86 22.56 -5.15
CA ILE A 35 -16.64 21.21 -5.65
C ILE A 35 -17.23 20.17 -4.71
N ASP A 36 -17.41 18.99 -5.27
CA ASP A 36 -17.63 17.74 -4.56
C ASP A 36 -16.47 16.80 -4.90
N VAL A 37 -15.77 16.26 -3.90
CA VAL A 37 -14.71 15.28 -4.13
C VAL A 37 -15.32 13.89 -3.99
N PHE A 38 -15.52 13.23 -5.12
CA PHE A 38 -15.91 11.84 -5.16
C PHE A 38 -14.68 10.98 -4.86
N VAL A 39 -14.81 10.04 -3.93
CA VAL A 39 -13.72 9.22 -3.43
C VAL A 39 -14.00 7.78 -3.84
N SER A 40 -13.13 7.16 -4.64
CA SER A 40 -13.21 5.73 -4.91
C SER A 40 -12.38 4.98 -3.87
N SER A 41 -13.06 4.19 -3.03
CA SER A 41 -12.46 3.33 -2.03
C SER A 41 -12.86 1.89 -2.34
N ASP A 42 -11.93 1.15 -2.97
CA ASP A 42 -11.91 -0.29 -3.21
C ASP A 42 -13.28 -1.03 -3.34
N SER A 43 -13.55 -1.52 -4.55
CA SER A 43 -14.77 -2.19 -4.99
C SER A 43 -14.97 -3.63 -4.49
N ARG A 44 -14.27 -4.07 -3.43
CA ARG A 44 -14.26 -5.46 -2.94
C ARG A 44 -15.62 -6.00 -2.48
N SER A 45 -16.64 -5.16 -2.36
CA SER A 45 -17.99 -5.51 -1.87
C SER A 45 -19.13 -5.25 -2.87
N ILE A 46 -18.84 -5.09 -4.17
CA ILE A 46 -19.88 -4.89 -5.18
C ILE A 46 -20.27 -6.24 -5.81
N PRO A 47 -21.57 -6.60 -5.86
CA PRO A 47 -22.04 -7.83 -6.48
C PRO A 47 -21.55 -7.97 -7.94
N PRO A 48 -21.39 -9.20 -8.45
CA PRO A 48 -21.05 -9.42 -9.86
C PRO A 48 -22.08 -8.76 -10.79
N GLY A 49 -21.59 -8.00 -11.77
CA GLY A 49 -22.39 -7.30 -12.77
C GLY A 49 -22.28 -5.78 -12.64
N ASP A 50 -21.82 -5.14 -13.72
CA ASP A 50 -21.80 -3.73 -14.18
C ASP A 50 -21.91 -2.53 -13.21
N ALA A 51 -22.42 -2.66 -11.99
CA ALA A 51 -22.69 -1.56 -11.08
C ALA A 51 -21.44 -0.74 -10.71
N TRP A 52 -20.30 -1.39 -10.47
CA TRP A 52 -19.05 -0.69 -10.18
C TRP A 52 -18.51 0.05 -11.41
N LEU A 53 -18.37 -0.65 -12.54
CA LEU A 53 -17.88 -0.06 -13.79
C LEU A 53 -18.76 1.12 -14.21
N LYS A 54 -20.09 0.96 -14.09
CA LYS A 54 -21.05 2.02 -14.34
C LYS A 54 -20.87 3.19 -13.37
N ALA A 55 -20.66 2.94 -12.08
CA ALA A 55 -20.42 4.01 -11.12
C ALA A 55 -19.12 4.78 -11.41
N VAL A 56 -18.04 4.08 -11.77
CA VAL A 56 -16.78 4.72 -12.19
C VAL A 56 -17.00 5.53 -13.47
N ASP A 57 -17.67 4.96 -14.46
CA ASP A 57 -17.97 5.62 -15.74
C ASP A 57 -18.84 6.88 -15.56
N ASP A 58 -19.95 6.76 -14.82
CA ASP A 58 -20.86 7.87 -14.50
C ASP A 58 -20.16 9.00 -13.73
N ASN A 59 -19.25 8.67 -12.82
CA ASN A 59 -18.50 9.66 -12.04
C ASN A 59 -17.39 10.31 -12.86
N LEU A 60 -16.67 9.55 -13.69
CA LEU A 60 -15.65 10.10 -14.59
C LEU A 60 -16.27 11.00 -15.67
N ASP A 61 -17.45 10.66 -16.20
CA ASP A 61 -18.19 11.53 -17.15
C ASP A 61 -18.55 12.89 -16.56
N ARG A 62 -18.71 12.95 -15.24
CA ARG A 62 -19.03 14.17 -14.49
C ARG A 62 -17.81 14.82 -13.87
N ALA A 63 -16.66 14.14 -13.90
CA ALA A 63 -15.44 14.60 -13.27
C ALA A 63 -14.84 15.74 -14.06
N ALA A 64 -14.53 16.82 -13.35
CA ALA A 64 -13.83 17.96 -13.87
C ALA A 64 -12.31 17.67 -13.94
N ALA A 65 -11.80 16.90 -12.97
CA ALA A 65 -10.45 16.38 -12.95
C ALA A 65 -10.41 15.04 -12.21
N LEU A 66 -9.37 14.25 -12.48
CA LEU A 66 -9.03 13.01 -11.81
C LEU A 66 -7.71 13.17 -11.06
N ILE A 67 -7.73 12.86 -9.77
CA ILE A 67 -6.54 12.76 -8.91
C ILE A 67 -6.37 11.29 -8.53
N VAL A 68 -5.19 10.74 -8.75
CA VAL A 68 -4.84 9.37 -8.37
C VAL A 68 -3.80 9.42 -7.27
N LEU A 69 -4.10 8.86 -6.10
CA LEU A 69 -3.12 8.65 -5.05
C LEU A 69 -2.35 7.37 -5.35
N ALA A 70 -1.03 7.49 -5.46
CA ALA A 70 -0.16 6.38 -5.86
C ALA A 70 0.92 6.11 -4.80
N SER A 71 0.83 4.96 -4.15
CA SER A 71 1.90 4.29 -3.40
C SER A 71 2.36 3.00 -4.09
N PRO A 72 3.48 2.38 -3.64
CA PRO A 72 3.87 1.04 -4.10
C PRO A 72 2.78 -0.02 -3.93
N THR A 73 1.90 0.12 -2.94
CA THR A 73 0.78 -0.81 -2.70
C THR A 73 -0.35 -0.57 -3.71
N SER A 74 -0.73 0.69 -3.92
CA SER A 74 -1.87 1.06 -4.76
C SER A 74 -1.65 0.74 -6.24
N VAL A 75 -0.45 0.98 -6.78
CA VAL A 75 -0.17 0.80 -8.21
C VAL A 75 -0.18 -0.69 -8.62
N ALA A 76 -0.05 -1.60 -7.66
CA ALA A 76 -0.21 -3.03 -7.88
C ALA A 76 -1.69 -3.46 -7.98
N ARG A 77 -2.63 -2.56 -7.67
CA ARG A 77 -4.06 -2.84 -7.77
C ARG A 77 -4.59 -2.50 -9.17
N PRO A 78 -5.22 -3.45 -9.89
CA PRO A 78 -5.67 -3.22 -11.26
C PRO A 78 -6.62 -2.01 -11.42
N TRP A 79 -7.47 -1.75 -10.43
CA TRP A 79 -8.45 -0.67 -10.50
C TRP A 79 -7.83 0.73 -10.52
N ILE A 80 -6.70 0.96 -9.86
CA ILE A 80 -5.99 2.26 -9.91
C ILE A 80 -5.55 2.57 -11.35
N THR A 81 -4.96 1.57 -12.02
CA THR A 81 -4.55 1.73 -13.42
C THR A 81 -5.76 1.85 -14.36
N PHE A 82 -6.84 1.13 -14.08
CA PHE A 82 -8.09 1.22 -14.83
C PHE A 82 -8.71 2.61 -14.75
N GLU A 83 -8.86 3.19 -13.55
CA GLU A 83 -9.44 4.52 -13.34
C GLU A 83 -8.58 5.61 -13.99
N ALA A 84 -7.25 5.54 -13.84
CA ALA A 84 -6.32 6.44 -14.52
C ALA A 84 -6.44 6.35 -16.05
N GLY A 85 -6.52 5.12 -16.60
CA GLY A 85 -6.69 4.89 -18.03
C GLY A 85 -8.05 5.38 -18.55
N ALA A 86 -9.12 5.19 -17.80
CA ALA A 86 -10.46 5.67 -18.13
C ALA A 86 -10.53 7.20 -18.12
N GLY A 87 -9.93 7.86 -17.13
CA GLY A 87 -9.79 9.31 -17.08
C GLY A 87 -9.01 9.85 -18.29
N TRP A 88 -7.89 9.21 -18.63
CA TRP A 88 -7.10 9.55 -19.82
C TRP A 88 -7.91 9.40 -21.12
N ALA A 89 -8.60 8.27 -21.31
CA ALA A 89 -9.41 8.01 -22.50
C ALA A 89 -10.56 9.02 -22.67
N LYS A 90 -11.17 9.46 -21.56
CA LYS A 90 -12.22 10.50 -21.54
C LYS A 90 -11.67 11.93 -21.60
N ARG A 91 -10.36 12.12 -21.71
CA ARG A 91 -9.67 13.43 -21.70
C ARG A 91 -9.94 14.24 -20.42
N VAL A 92 -10.19 13.56 -19.32
CA VAL A 92 -10.27 14.20 -18.00
C VAL A 92 -8.85 14.57 -17.56
N PRO A 93 -8.57 15.82 -17.17
CA PRO A 93 -7.28 16.21 -16.60
C PRO A 93 -6.91 15.28 -15.45
N THR A 94 -5.88 14.47 -15.65
CA THR A 94 -5.50 13.39 -14.73
C THR A 94 -4.13 13.69 -14.12
N MET A 95 -4.06 13.69 -12.79
CA MET A 95 -2.86 13.98 -12.00
C MET A 95 -2.57 12.82 -11.06
N ILE A 96 -1.33 12.32 -11.08
CA ILE A 96 -0.88 11.27 -10.16
C ILE A 96 -0.06 11.88 -9.03
N ILE A 97 -0.47 11.60 -7.81
CA ILE A 97 0.20 12.07 -6.60
C ILE A 97 0.90 10.88 -5.95
N CYS A 98 2.21 10.82 -6.15
CA CYS A 98 3.08 9.79 -5.59
C CYS A 98 3.32 10.03 -4.10
N HIS A 99 3.08 9.01 -3.27
CA HIS A 99 3.28 9.08 -1.83
C HIS A 99 3.86 7.76 -1.28
N SER A 100 4.27 7.78 -0.01
CA SER A 100 4.69 6.58 0.73
C SER A 100 5.81 5.78 0.05
N GLY A 101 6.76 6.47 -0.58
CA GLY A 101 8.01 5.90 -1.08
C GLY A 101 8.04 5.51 -2.57
N ILE A 102 6.96 5.69 -3.33
CA ILE A 102 7.06 5.69 -4.81
C ILE A 102 7.39 7.09 -5.30
N SER A 103 8.24 7.18 -6.33
CA SER A 103 8.54 8.45 -7.01
C SER A 103 7.85 8.48 -8.38
N PRO A 104 7.66 9.65 -9.00
CA PRO A 104 7.12 9.76 -10.36
C PRO A 104 7.86 8.87 -11.37
N GLY A 105 9.20 8.81 -11.30
CA GLY A 105 10.00 7.95 -12.17
C GLY A 105 9.93 6.45 -11.85
N GLY A 106 9.37 6.08 -10.70
CA GLY A 106 9.15 4.70 -10.29
C GLY A 106 7.74 4.17 -10.59
N LEU A 107 6.88 4.95 -11.23
CA LEU A 107 5.54 4.52 -11.60
C LEU A 107 5.58 3.48 -12.74
N PRO A 108 4.79 2.39 -12.65
CA PRO A 108 4.68 1.42 -13.73
C PRO A 108 3.97 2.04 -14.94
N LEU A 109 4.18 1.48 -16.13
CA LEU A 109 3.36 1.83 -17.29
C LEU A 109 1.94 1.26 -17.14
N PRO A 110 0.90 1.97 -17.60
CA PRO A 110 0.94 3.26 -18.30
C PRO A 110 0.98 4.50 -17.38
N LEU A 111 0.89 4.36 -16.04
CA LEU A 111 0.84 5.48 -15.10
C LEU A 111 2.03 6.43 -15.24
N GLY A 112 3.23 5.90 -15.49
CA GLY A 112 4.43 6.70 -15.72
C GLY A 112 4.38 7.63 -16.96
N GLN A 113 3.39 7.49 -17.84
CA GLN A 113 3.17 8.39 -18.98
C GLN A 113 2.28 9.59 -18.64
N LEU A 114 1.65 9.60 -17.47
CA LEU A 114 0.78 10.68 -17.00
C LEU A 114 1.57 11.70 -16.16
N GLN A 115 0.99 12.88 -15.95
CA GLN A 115 1.61 13.92 -15.13
C GLN A 115 1.59 13.50 -13.66
N ALA A 116 2.77 13.13 -13.13
CA ALA A 116 2.96 12.66 -11.77
C ALA A 116 3.87 13.59 -10.96
N PHE A 117 3.60 13.72 -9.67
CA PHE A 117 4.45 14.47 -8.74
C PHE A 117 4.39 13.89 -7.33
N SER A 118 5.39 14.22 -6.51
CA SER A 118 5.44 13.81 -5.11
C SER A 118 4.42 14.56 -4.26
N ALA A 119 3.72 13.88 -3.35
CA ALA A 119 2.78 14.47 -2.39
C ALA A 119 3.43 15.46 -1.41
N SER A 120 4.77 15.48 -1.34
CA SER A 120 5.56 16.44 -0.56
C SER A 120 6.03 17.67 -1.36
N ASP A 121 5.80 17.71 -2.67
CA ASP A 121 6.19 18.83 -3.53
C ASP A 121 5.12 19.95 -3.49
N MET A 122 5.36 20.95 -2.63
CA MET A 122 4.45 22.08 -2.46
C MET A 122 4.23 22.88 -3.75
N ASN A 123 5.24 22.99 -4.62
CA ASN A 123 5.11 23.73 -5.88
C ASN A 123 4.16 22.99 -6.82
N ARG A 124 4.25 21.66 -6.88
CA ARG A 124 3.35 20.83 -7.69
C ARG A 124 1.94 20.76 -7.10
N ILE A 125 1.78 20.76 -5.78
CA ILE A 125 0.46 20.91 -5.15
C ILE A 125 -0.15 22.27 -5.51
N SER A 126 0.62 23.36 -5.48
CA SER A 126 0.13 24.67 -5.91
C SER A 126 -0.32 24.65 -7.39
N ALA A 127 0.46 23.99 -8.27
CA ALA A 127 0.07 23.81 -9.67
C ALA A 127 -1.21 22.96 -9.83
N MET A 128 -1.42 21.92 -9.00
CA MET A 128 -2.66 21.15 -8.96
C MET A 128 -3.85 22.04 -8.62
N TYR A 129 -3.73 22.92 -7.62
CA TYR A 129 -4.79 23.89 -7.28
C TYR A 129 -5.13 24.81 -8.46
N ALA A 130 -4.11 25.28 -9.21
CA ALA A 130 -4.33 26.09 -10.40
C ALA A 130 -5.08 25.33 -11.50
N VAL A 131 -4.75 24.05 -11.74
CA VAL A 131 -5.46 23.19 -12.69
C VAL A 131 -6.91 23.00 -12.28
N VAL A 132 -7.16 22.70 -11.00
CA VAL A 132 -8.51 22.55 -10.46
C VAL A 132 -9.28 23.86 -10.63
N ALA A 133 -8.72 25.00 -10.24
CA ALA A 133 -9.36 26.31 -10.40
C ALA A 133 -9.69 26.64 -11.86
N GLN A 134 -8.78 26.35 -12.80
CA GLN A 134 -8.99 26.56 -14.22
C GLN A 134 -10.17 25.74 -14.74
N VAL A 135 -10.24 24.46 -14.38
CA VAL A 135 -11.33 23.56 -14.76
C VAL A 135 -12.67 24.01 -14.17
N LEU A 136 -12.66 24.62 -12.99
CA LEU A 136 -13.84 25.18 -12.33
C LEU A 136 -14.25 26.55 -12.88
N GLY A 137 -13.37 27.25 -13.59
CA GLY A 137 -13.56 28.66 -13.94
C GLY A 137 -13.58 29.57 -12.71
N SER A 138 -12.87 29.19 -11.64
CA SER A 138 -12.78 29.94 -10.39
C SER A 138 -11.43 30.62 -10.21
N ALA A 139 -11.34 31.52 -9.23
CA ALA A 139 -10.04 31.94 -8.70
C ALA A 139 -9.31 30.74 -8.08
N THR A 140 -7.98 30.77 -8.11
CA THR A 140 -7.15 29.75 -7.43
C THR A 140 -7.09 30.07 -5.94
N PRO A 141 -7.44 29.13 -5.04
CA PRO A 141 -7.29 29.35 -3.61
C PRO A 141 -5.80 29.46 -3.22
N GLU A 142 -5.53 30.15 -2.11
CA GLU A 142 -4.21 30.17 -1.48
C GLU A 142 -4.20 29.33 -0.19
N PRO A 143 -4.08 27.99 -0.30
CA PRO A 143 -4.07 27.11 0.86
C PRO A 143 -2.79 27.30 1.71
N ASN A 144 -2.90 27.09 3.02
CA ASN A 144 -1.73 26.82 3.85
C ASN A 144 -1.12 25.45 3.48
N LEU A 145 -0.24 25.43 2.48
CA LEU A 145 0.38 24.21 1.96
C LEU A 145 1.27 23.52 3.00
N ARG A 146 1.86 24.30 3.91
CA ARG A 146 2.71 23.75 4.97
C ARG A 146 1.93 22.79 5.88
N SER A 147 0.76 23.21 6.35
CA SER A 147 -0.07 22.33 7.20
C SER A 147 -0.60 21.12 6.42
N PHE A 148 -0.92 21.30 5.14
CA PHE A 148 -1.42 20.23 4.30
C PHE A 148 -0.36 19.14 4.07
N VAL A 149 0.84 19.52 3.63
CA VAL A 149 1.94 18.58 3.43
C VAL A 149 2.36 17.92 4.74
N ALA A 150 2.32 18.64 5.87
CA ALA A 150 2.60 18.02 7.17
C ALA A 150 1.59 16.90 7.53
N SER A 151 0.30 17.10 7.23
CA SER A 151 -0.71 16.03 7.40
C SER A 151 -0.44 14.83 6.50
N ILE A 152 -0.06 15.07 5.24
CA ILE A 152 0.33 14.01 4.29
C ILE A 152 1.54 13.23 4.82
N GLN A 153 2.61 13.92 5.21
CA GLN A 153 3.83 13.27 5.73
C GLN A 153 3.58 12.47 7.01
N ASN A 154 2.64 12.93 7.85
CA ASN A 154 2.23 12.20 9.04
C ASN A 154 1.52 10.88 8.70
N PHE A 155 0.63 10.90 7.69
CA PHE A 155 0.04 9.70 7.12
C PHE A 155 1.12 8.78 6.51
N GLU A 156 1.97 9.32 5.64
CA GLU A 156 3.00 8.54 4.92
C GLU A 156 3.91 7.78 5.88
N ARG A 157 4.32 8.41 6.99
CA ARG A 157 5.16 7.76 8.00
C ARG A 157 4.47 6.53 8.60
N LYS A 158 3.24 6.70 9.10
CA LYS A 158 2.48 5.60 9.72
C LYS A 158 2.19 4.50 8.70
N TYR A 159 1.68 4.88 7.54
CA TYR A 159 1.34 3.95 6.47
C TYR A 159 2.55 3.14 5.98
N THR A 160 3.70 3.80 5.81
CA THR A 160 4.94 3.13 5.38
C THR A 160 5.45 2.17 6.45
N GLU A 161 5.40 2.56 7.73
CA GLU A 161 5.77 1.67 8.83
C GLU A 161 4.91 0.39 8.86
N GLU A 162 3.59 0.53 8.75
CA GLU A 162 2.68 -0.62 8.71
C GLU A 162 2.89 -1.50 7.48
N ARG A 163 3.06 -0.89 6.30
CA ARG A 163 3.36 -1.59 5.06
C ARG A 163 4.65 -2.40 5.15
N ASP A 164 5.73 -1.82 5.67
CA ASP A 164 7.02 -2.49 5.76
C ASP A 164 6.97 -3.72 6.70
N VAL A 165 6.16 -3.62 7.76
CA VAL A 165 5.87 -4.76 8.64
C VAL A 165 5.14 -5.86 7.87
N LEU A 166 4.10 -5.53 7.10
CA LEU A 166 3.37 -6.50 6.27
C LEU A 166 4.27 -7.15 5.21
N VAL A 167 5.15 -6.38 4.56
CA VAL A 167 6.12 -6.93 3.60
C VAL A 167 7.04 -7.94 4.28
N SER A 168 7.57 -7.60 5.45
CA SER A 168 8.43 -8.51 6.22
C SER A 168 7.67 -9.79 6.62
N LEU A 169 6.43 -9.66 7.07
CA LEU A 169 5.60 -10.82 7.43
C LEU A 169 5.27 -11.71 6.21
N ARG A 170 5.01 -11.13 5.04
CA ARG A 170 4.79 -11.90 3.79
C ARG A 170 6.04 -12.66 3.37
N GLN A 171 7.22 -12.04 3.44
CA GLN A 171 8.49 -12.70 3.15
C GLN A 171 8.72 -13.91 4.07
N ILE A 172 8.41 -13.76 5.36
CA ILE A 172 8.47 -14.86 6.33
C ILE A 172 7.45 -15.95 5.95
N LYS A 173 6.21 -15.57 5.59
CA LYS A 173 5.16 -16.52 5.16
C LYS A 173 5.56 -17.32 3.94
N GLU A 174 6.15 -16.67 2.94
CA GLU A 174 6.59 -17.29 1.68
C GLU A 174 7.74 -18.27 1.91
N ALA A 175 8.64 -17.96 2.84
CA ALA A 175 9.79 -18.79 3.16
C ALA A 175 9.43 -19.98 4.08
N GLU A 176 8.61 -19.77 5.11
CA GLU A 176 8.13 -20.81 6.04
C GLU A 176 6.66 -20.56 6.45
N PRO A 177 5.67 -21.10 5.70
CA PRO A 177 4.25 -20.82 5.93
C PRO A 177 3.73 -21.25 7.31
N TYR A 178 4.29 -22.32 7.88
CA TYR A 178 3.89 -22.84 9.19
C TYR A 178 4.27 -21.90 10.34
N LEU A 179 5.31 -21.09 10.15
CA LEU A 179 5.79 -20.12 11.13
C LEU A 179 4.75 -19.02 11.39
N ILE A 180 4.06 -18.55 10.34
CA ILE A 180 3.02 -17.52 10.49
C ILE A 180 1.83 -18.04 11.30
N LYS A 181 1.39 -19.29 11.08
CA LYS A 181 0.32 -19.88 11.90
C LYS A 181 0.69 -19.92 13.37
N GLN A 182 1.97 -20.10 13.69
CA GLN A 182 2.43 -20.03 15.08
C GLN A 182 2.47 -18.59 15.57
N ILE A 183 3.05 -17.66 14.80
CA ILE A 183 3.11 -16.23 15.15
C ILE A 183 1.72 -15.63 15.39
N SER A 184 0.71 -15.96 14.56
CA SER A 184 -0.65 -15.42 14.65
C SER A 184 -1.47 -16.01 15.81
N ASN A 185 -1.13 -17.21 16.29
CA ASN A 185 -1.85 -17.90 17.37
C ASN A 185 -1.19 -17.79 18.76
N VAL A 186 -0.03 -17.12 18.86
CA VAL A 186 0.79 -17.13 20.08
C VAL A 186 0.32 -16.12 21.13
N GLN A 187 0.24 -16.61 22.38
CA GLN A 187 0.17 -15.77 23.58
C GLN A 187 1.48 -14.98 23.68
N VAL A 188 1.39 -13.65 23.74
CA VAL A 188 2.54 -12.75 23.95
C VAL A 188 3.40 -13.26 25.11
N GLY A 189 4.72 -13.36 24.93
CA GLY A 189 5.66 -13.68 26.02
C GLY A 189 6.62 -14.83 25.75
N PRO A 190 6.22 -16.11 25.92
CA PRO A 190 7.17 -17.22 25.88
C PRO A 190 7.80 -17.39 24.49
N PRO A 191 9.11 -17.71 24.42
CA PRO A 191 9.75 -18.04 23.15
C PRO A 191 9.11 -19.27 22.49
N VAL A 192 8.86 -19.18 21.19
CA VAL A 192 8.35 -20.26 20.33
C VAL A 192 9.51 -20.78 19.52
N THR A 193 9.74 -22.09 19.53
CA THR A 193 10.81 -22.71 18.75
C THR A 193 10.22 -23.55 17.63
N VAL A 194 10.69 -23.31 16.42
CA VAL A 194 10.41 -24.10 15.22
C VAL A 194 11.65 -24.89 14.89
N SER A 195 11.55 -26.21 15.01
CA SER A 195 12.64 -27.13 14.72
C SER A 195 12.73 -27.42 13.22
N ASP A 196 13.88 -27.94 12.80
CA ASP A 196 14.12 -28.48 11.46
C ASP A 196 13.92 -27.47 10.32
N VAL A 197 14.11 -26.17 10.59
CA VAL A 197 14.05 -25.12 9.57
C VAL A 197 15.31 -25.19 8.69
N PRO A 198 15.18 -25.43 7.37
CA PRO A 198 16.32 -25.47 6.47
C PRO A 198 17.08 -24.12 6.47
N GLU A 199 18.41 -24.16 6.48
CA GLU A 199 19.22 -22.93 6.48
C GLU A 199 18.94 -22.08 5.24
N SER A 200 18.66 -22.72 4.10
CA SER A 200 18.25 -22.04 2.87
C SER A 200 16.91 -21.29 3.00
N SER A 201 15.96 -21.81 3.78
CA SER A 201 14.71 -21.11 4.09
C SER A 201 14.97 -19.94 5.04
N PHE A 202 15.76 -20.18 6.10
CA PHE A 202 16.14 -19.14 7.06
C PHE A 202 16.82 -17.94 6.38
N ARG A 203 17.79 -18.18 5.49
CA ARG A 203 18.47 -17.10 4.74
C ARG A 203 17.53 -16.24 3.90
N LYS A 204 16.40 -16.78 3.41
CA LYS A 204 15.39 -16.02 2.66
C LYS A 204 14.59 -15.08 3.56
N MET A 205 14.41 -15.41 4.84
CA MET A 205 13.62 -14.61 5.79
C MET A 205 14.46 -13.81 6.79
N GLU A 206 15.77 -14.02 6.86
CA GLU A 206 16.67 -13.38 7.83
C GLU A 206 16.56 -11.85 7.80
N GLN A 207 16.53 -11.25 6.62
CA GLN A 207 16.37 -9.80 6.48
C GLN A 207 15.03 -9.31 7.03
N ALA A 208 13.95 -10.05 6.79
CA ALA A 208 12.62 -9.74 7.32
C ALA A 208 12.57 -9.85 8.85
N LEU A 209 13.14 -10.92 9.41
CA LEU A 209 13.26 -11.12 10.86
C LEU A 209 14.06 -9.99 11.51
N LYS A 210 15.19 -9.60 10.91
CA LYS A 210 16.01 -8.48 11.36
C LYS A 210 15.25 -7.14 11.28
N ALA A 211 14.48 -6.91 10.21
CA ALA A 211 13.67 -5.70 10.07
C ALA A 211 12.60 -5.59 11.16
N LEU A 212 11.92 -6.70 11.48
CA LEU A 212 10.94 -6.75 12.58
C LEU A 212 11.61 -6.61 13.95
N GLN A 213 12.79 -7.20 14.15
CA GLN A 213 13.56 -7.07 15.39
C GLN A 213 14.04 -5.64 15.65
N ASN A 214 14.57 -4.97 14.63
CA ASN A 214 15.01 -3.57 14.74
C ASN A 214 13.85 -2.62 15.09
N ARG A 215 12.61 -3.02 14.79
CA ARG A 215 11.39 -2.28 15.15
C ARG A 215 10.83 -2.67 16.53
N GLY A 216 11.49 -3.58 17.25
CA GLY A 216 11.03 -4.07 18.56
C GLY A 216 9.75 -4.92 18.47
N LEU A 217 9.47 -5.51 17.31
CA LEU A 217 8.25 -6.31 17.07
C LEU A 217 8.45 -7.78 17.44
N LEU A 218 9.67 -8.29 17.35
CA LEU A 218 10.03 -9.62 17.81
C LEU A 218 11.50 -9.68 18.20
N ASN A 219 11.89 -10.72 18.93
CA ASN A 219 13.27 -11.18 19.00
C ASN A 219 13.37 -12.54 18.33
N TRP A 220 14.53 -12.86 17.76
CA TRP A 220 14.76 -14.15 17.14
C TRP A 220 16.19 -14.63 17.35
N SER A 221 16.38 -15.94 17.26
CA SER A 221 17.69 -16.60 17.16
C SER A 221 17.55 -17.87 16.32
N TYR A 222 18.61 -18.21 15.58
CA TYR A 222 18.66 -19.43 14.78
C TYR A 222 19.91 -20.21 15.15
N ALA A 223 19.74 -21.50 15.46
CA ALA A 223 20.83 -22.41 15.81
C ALA A 223 20.81 -23.62 14.89
N VAL A 224 21.90 -23.84 14.13
CA VAL A 224 22.04 -25.04 13.30
C VAL A 224 22.15 -26.27 14.21
N VAL A 225 21.32 -27.28 13.96
CA VAL A 225 21.25 -28.50 14.78
C VAL A 225 21.61 -29.78 14.01
N GLY A 226 21.66 -29.73 12.67
CA GLY A 226 21.97 -30.90 11.88
C GLY A 226 22.25 -30.63 10.41
N LEU A 227 22.64 -31.70 9.71
CA LEU A 227 22.89 -31.74 8.28
C LEU A 227 22.08 -32.88 7.67
N ALA A 228 21.25 -32.57 6.68
CA ALA A 228 20.60 -33.57 5.83
C ALA A 228 21.54 -33.89 4.66
N LEU A 229 21.93 -35.15 4.51
CA LEU A 229 22.73 -35.61 3.38
C LEU A 229 21.82 -35.92 2.19
N ALA A 230 22.26 -35.56 0.98
CA ALA A 230 21.63 -36.06 -0.23
C ALA A 230 21.83 -37.58 -0.26
N VAL A 231 20.76 -38.35 -0.20
CA VAL A 231 20.82 -39.79 -0.41
C VAL A 231 20.66 -40.04 -1.90
N ASP A 232 21.75 -40.39 -2.58
CA ASP A 232 21.71 -40.79 -3.98
C ASP A 232 21.11 -42.20 -4.05
N GLY A 233 19.79 -42.27 -4.16
CA GLY A 233 19.09 -43.54 -4.36
C GLY A 233 19.38 -44.01 -5.79
N GLY A 234 20.02 -45.17 -5.94
CA GLY A 234 20.44 -45.79 -7.21
C GLY A 234 19.33 -46.15 -8.20
N ASN A 235 18.25 -45.38 -8.29
CA ASN A 235 17.18 -45.49 -9.28
C ASN A 235 16.74 -44.08 -9.71
N GLY A 236 17.61 -43.34 -10.41
CA GLY A 236 17.26 -42.33 -11.41
C GLY A 236 16.31 -41.18 -11.02
N VAL A 237 15.96 -41.00 -9.76
CA VAL A 237 15.15 -39.86 -9.27
C VAL A 237 16.11 -38.92 -8.57
N THR A 238 16.44 -37.83 -9.24
CA THR A 238 17.25 -36.73 -8.71
C THR A 238 16.52 -36.06 -7.55
N GLY A 239 16.79 -36.55 -6.33
CA GLY A 239 16.32 -35.96 -5.08
C GLY A 239 17.15 -34.73 -4.71
N SER A 240 16.46 -33.70 -4.23
CA SER A 240 16.99 -32.41 -3.76
C SER A 240 18.26 -32.52 -2.90
N GLY A 241 19.25 -31.69 -3.22
CA GLY A 241 20.57 -31.65 -2.59
C GLY A 241 20.55 -31.50 -1.06
N GLY A 242 21.56 -32.06 -0.41
CA GLY A 242 21.76 -32.00 1.03
C GLY A 242 21.97 -30.57 1.53
N GLY A 243 21.66 -30.33 2.81
CA GLY A 243 21.71 -29.00 3.42
C GLY A 243 21.58 -29.05 4.94
N THR A 244 21.99 -27.96 5.60
CA THR A 244 21.89 -27.76 7.05
C THR A 244 20.48 -27.36 7.46
N PHE A 245 20.09 -27.76 8.67
CA PHE A 245 18.83 -27.37 9.28
C PHE A 245 19.04 -27.00 10.76
N GLY A 246 18.13 -26.20 11.29
CA GLY A 246 18.30 -25.54 12.58
C GLY A 246 16.99 -25.26 13.29
N ASN A 247 17.11 -24.88 14.55
CA ASN A 247 16.00 -24.41 15.37
C ASN A 247 15.91 -22.88 15.29
N LEU A 248 14.77 -22.37 14.84
CA LEU A 248 14.43 -20.95 14.87
C LEU A 248 13.59 -20.67 16.12
N THR A 249 14.11 -19.87 17.04
CA THR A 249 13.38 -19.42 18.22
C THR A 249 12.93 -17.97 18.03
N LEU A 250 11.65 -17.70 18.26
CA LEU A 250 11.02 -16.39 18.16
C LEU A 250 10.38 -15.97 19.49
N THR A 251 10.49 -14.68 19.84
CA THR A 251 9.76 -14.08 20.96
C THR A 251 8.94 -12.91 20.43
N ILE A 252 7.62 -13.04 20.44
CA ILE A 252 6.69 -12.04 19.89
C ILE A 252 6.38 -10.97 20.95
N THR A 253 6.52 -9.70 20.58
CA THR A 253 6.20 -8.59 21.49
C THR A 253 4.70 -8.25 21.47
N PRO A 254 4.16 -7.59 22.51
CA PRO A 254 2.76 -7.14 22.51
C PRO A 254 2.42 -6.26 21.29
N ALA A 255 3.39 -5.48 20.80
CA ALA A 255 3.21 -4.59 19.66
C ALA A 255 2.95 -5.36 18.35
N LEU A 256 3.69 -6.44 18.10
CA LEU A 256 3.46 -7.28 16.92
C LEU A 256 2.14 -8.07 17.03
N ALA A 257 1.83 -8.60 18.21
CA ALA A 257 0.56 -9.29 18.43
C ALA A 257 -0.66 -8.36 18.22
N ALA A 258 -0.59 -7.13 18.72
CA ALA A 258 -1.61 -6.12 18.46
C ALA A 258 -1.70 -5.77 16.97
N PHE A 259 -0.55 -5.69 16.29
CA PHE A 259 -0.49 -5.44 14.85
C PHE A 259 -1.20 -6.53 14.03
N LEU A 260 -0.87 -7.80 14.27
CA LEU A 260 -1.44 -8.94 13.54
C LEU A 260 -2.97 -9.01 13.69
N LYS A 261 -3.48 -8.70 14.89
CA LYS A 261 -4.92 -8.65 15.17
C LYS A 261 -5.65 -7.57 14.38
N ARG A 262 -5.09 -6.35 14.27
CA ARG A 262 -5.74 -5.26 13.52
C ARG A 262 -5.61 -5.40 12.01
N SER A 263 -4.53 -6.02 11.54
CA SER A 263 -4.23 -6.10 10.10
C SER A 263 -4.89 -7.30 9.43
N GLU A 264 -5.60 -8.15 10.18
CA GLU A 264 -6.19 -9.41 9.71
C GLU A 264 -5.19 -10.25 8.90
N PHE A 265 -3.93 -10.29 9.36
CA PHE A 265 -2.86 -10.97 8.64
C PHE A 265 -2.94 -12.48 8.90
N GLU A 266 -3.54 -13.20 7.94
CA GLU A 266 -3.56 -14.67 7.85
C GLU A 266 -2.38 -15.22 7.04
#